data_AF-A0A955G0N4-F1
#
_entry.id   AF-A0A955G0N4-F1
#
_cell.length_a   1.000
_cell.length_b   1.000
_cell.length_c   1.000
_cell.angle_alpha   90.00
_cell.angle_beta   90.00
_cell.angle_gamma   90.00
#
_symmetry.space_group_name_H-M   'P 1'
#
loop_
_entity.id
_entity.type
_entity.pdbx_description
1 polymer ?
#
loop_
_entity_poly.entity_id
_entity_poly.type
_entity_poly.pdbx_seq_one_letter_code
_entity_poly.pdbx_strand_id
1 'polypeptide(L)'
;MSKNDEKNAGLENIVSLAKRRGFIYPGSDVYGGLSGTWDYGPLGVALKRNVMQLWWKMFVDDRDDMYGVDAAILMNKKVWEASGH
;
A
#
# COMPACT_ATOMS: atom_id res chain seq x y z
N MET A 1 31.22 9.24 -3.46
CA MET A 1 29.91 9.26 -2.76
C MET A 1 29.85 8.07 -1.83
N SER A 2 29.23 8.22 -0.66
CA SER A 2 29.04 7.10 0.27
C SER A 2 28.05 6.09 -0.32
N LYS A 3 28.13 4.81 0.08
CA LYS A 3 27.12 3.80 -0.31
C LYS A 3 25.68 4.19 0.07
N ASN A 4 25.51 5.05 1.07
CA ASN A 4 24.20 5.56 1.46
C ASN A 4 23.70 6.64 0.48
N ASP A 5 24.59 7.42 -0.11
CA ASP A 5 24.24 8.46 -1.08
C ASP A 5 23.74 7.84 -2.39
N GLU A 6 24.34 6.73 -2.83
CA GLU A 6 23.91 5.98 -4.02
C GLU A 6 22.54 5.31 -3.82
N LYS A 7 22.26 4.76 -2.62
CA LYS A 7 20.95 4.18 -2.30
C LYS A 7 19.84 5.23 -2.29
N ASN A 8 20.11 6.42 -1.75
CA ASN A 8 19.15 7.52 -1.74
C ASN A 8 18.85 8.01 -3.16
N ALA A 9 19.87 8.15 -4.02
CA ALA A 9 19.68 8.48 -5.43
C ALA A 9 18.82 7.43 -6.17
N GLY A 10 18.99 6.14 -5.85
CA GLY A 10 18.17 5.07 -6.39
C GLY A 10 16.68 5.19 -6.01
N LEU A 11 16.39 5.47 -4.74
CA LEU A 11 15.02 5.63 -4.26
C LEU A 11 14.34 6.88 -4.86
N GLU A 12 15.06 8.01 -4.95
CA GLU A 12 14.57 9.24 -5.56
C GLU A 12 14.16 9.02 -7.02
N ASN A 13 14.95 8.25 -7.77
CA ASN A 13 14.64 7.89 -9.15
C ASN A 13 13.33 7.07 -9.25
N ILE A 14 13.11 6.12 -8.34
CA ILE A 14 11.89 5.31 -8.30
C ILE A 14 10.68 6.18 -7.98
N VAL A 15 10.79 7.05 -6.97
CA VAL A 15 9.70 7.97 -6.57
C VAL A 15 9.35 8.91 -7.73
N SER A 16 10.36 9.48 -8.39
CA SER A 16 10.19 10.34 -9.58
C SER A 16 9.47 9.60 -10.72
N LEU A 17 9.86 8.37 -11.00
CA LEU A 17 9.22 7.53 -12.02
C LEU A 17 7.76 7.20 -11.64
N ALA A 18 7.51 6.81 -10.40
CA ALA A 18 6.18 6.44 -9.90
C ALA A 18 5.20 7.62 -10.03
N LYS A 19 5.62 8.83 -9.65
CA LYS A 19 4.81 10.05 -9.81
C LYS A 19 4.57 10.37 -11.29
N ARG A 20 5.62 10.35 -12.12
CA ARG A 20 5.54 10.71 -13.55
C ARG A 20 4.72 9.72 -14.39
N ARG A 21 4.67 8.44 -14.00
CA ARG A 21 3.97 7.37 -14.75
C ARG A 21 2.59 7.03 -14.18
N GLY A 22 2.13 7.72 -13.14
CA GLY A 22 0.80 7.51 -12.57
C GLY A 22 0.66 6.22 -11.76
N PHE A 23 1.69 5.89 -10.98
CA PHE A 23 1.62 4.84 -9.98
C PHE A 23 1.17 5.37 -8.62
N ILE A 24 1.91 6.31 -8.03
CA ILE A 24 1.65 6.80 -6.67
C ILE A 24 1.85 8.32 -6.63
N TYR A 25 0.97 9.01 -5.92
CA TYR A 25 1.02 10.44 -5.63
C TYR A 25 1.03 10.68 -4.12
N PRO A 26 1.71 11.74 -3.62
CA PRO A 26 1.54 12.18 -2.24
C PRO A 26 0.08 12.54 -1.96
N GLY A 27 -0.46 12.11 -0.81
CA GLY A 27 -1.82 12.46 -0.45
C GLY A 27 -1.98 13.97 -0.28
N SER A 28 -3.09 14.53 -0.78
CA SER A 28 -3.37 15.98 -0.71
C SER A 28 -2.28 16.87 -1.34
N ASP A 29 -1.57 16.40 -2.38
CA ASP A 29 -0.41 17.08 -3.00
C ASP A 29 -0.71 18.56 -3.35
N VAL A 30 -1.88 18.84 -3.95
CA VAL A 30 -2.29 20.21 -4.34
C VAL A 30 -2.59 21.14 -3.16
N TYR A 31 -2.71 20.60 -1.95
CA TYR A 31 -2.99 21.33 -0.71
C TYR A 31 -1.79 21.31 0.27
N GLY A 32 -0.58 21.03 -0.22
CA GLY A 32 0.63 21.02 0.61
C GLY A 32 1.00 19.65 1.19
N GLY A 33 0.27 18.60 0.81
CA GLY A 33 0.56 17.23 1.21
C GLY A 33 0.02 16.86 2.59
N LEU A 34 -0.23 15.56 2.79
CA LEU A 34 -0.54 14.97 4.09
C LEU A 34 0.44 13.83 4.35
N SER A 35 1.38 14.06 5.27
CA SER A 35 2.42 13.10 5.61
C SER A 35 1.82 11.76 6.05
N GLY A 36 2.39 10.66 5.55
CA GLY A 36 1.89 9.31 5.83
C GLY A 36 0.70 8.88 4.97
N THR A 37 0.30 9.66 3.96
CA THR A 37 -0.80 9.30 3.04
C THR A 37 -0.39 9.39 1.58
N TRP A 38 -0.96 8.52 0.75
CA TRP A 38 -0.66 8.41 -0.68
C TRP A 38 -1.89 7.96 -1.48
N ASP A 39 -1.99 8.47 -2.70
CA ASP A 39 -3.03 8.11 -3.65
C ASP A 39 -2.46 7.24 -4.77
N TYR A 40 -3.17 6.17 -5.13
CA TYR A 40 -2.79 5.30 -6.24
C TYR A 40 -3.33 5.87 -7.56
N GLY A 41 -2.44 6.12 -8.51
CA GLY A 41 -2.81 6.51 -9.87
C GLY A 41 -3.29 5.33 -10.72
N PRO A 42 -3.63 5.55 -12.01
CA PRO A 42 -4.22 4.52 -12.87
C PRO A 42 -3.39 3.23 -12.95
N LEU A 43 -2.06 3.34 -13.17
CA LEU A 43 -1.18 2.18 -13.21
C LEU A 43 -0.94 1.58 -11.83
N GLY A 44 -0.95 2.42 -10.79
CA GLY A 44 -0.79 1.98 -9.41
C GLY A 44 -1.95 1.13 -8.92
N VAL A 45 -3.19 1.54 -9.20
CA VAL A 45 -4.39 0.78 -8.86
C VAL A 45 -4.40 -0.57 -9.58
N ALA A 46 -4.04 -0.60 -10.86
CA ALA A 46 -3.95 -1.83 -11.64
C ALA A 46 -2.91 -2.79 -11.04
N LEU A 47 -1.70 -2.29 -10.76
CA LEU A 47 -0.64 -3.07 -10.14
C LEU A 47 -1.06 -3.60 -8.76
N LYS A 48 -1.61 -2.73 -7.89
CA LYS A 48 -2.10 -3.10 -6.55
C LYS A 48 -3.12 -4.23 -6.63
N ARG A 49 -4.12 -4.10 -7.52
CA ARG A 49 -5.16 -5.13 -7.71
C ARG A 49 -4.58 -6.46 -8.19
N ASN A 50 -3.67 -6.43 -9.15
CA ASN A 50 -3.03 -7.65 -9.66
C ASN A 50 -2.26 -8.39 -8.55
N VAL A 51 -1.51 -7.66 -7.72
CA VAL A 51 -0.79 -8.25 -6.58
C VAL A 51 -1.77 -8.83 -5.56
N MET A 52 -2.82 -8.09 -5.19
CA MET A 52 -3.85 -8.57 -4.26
C MET A 52 -4.55 -9.83 -4.77
N GLN A 53 -4.89 -9.89 -6.07
CA GLN A 53 -5.53 -11.06 -6.69
C GLN A 53 -4.60 -12.28 -6.72
N LEU A 54 -3.33 -12.09 -7.08
CA LEU A 54 -2.34 -13.16 -7.07
C LEU A 54 -2.16 -13.74 -5.66
N TRP A 55 -2.10 -12.87 -4.65
CA TRP A 55 -2.01 -13.28 -3.26
C TRP A 55 -3.27 -14.04 -2.82
N TRP A 56 -4.45 -13.50 -3.11
CA TRP A 56 -5.73 -14.13 -2.74
C TRP A 56 -5.86 -15.52 -3.36
N LYS A 57 -5.57 -15.64 -4.66
CA LYS A 57 -5.60 -16.93 -5.35
C LYS A 57 -4.66 -17.93 -4.68
N MET A 58 -3.40 -17.55 -4.45
CA MET A 58 -2.38 -18.47 -3.92
C MET A 58 -2.68 -18.94 -2.50
N PHE A 59 -3.13 -18.03 -1.63
CA PHE A 59 -3.23 -18.29 -0.20
C PHE A 59 -4.64 -18.60 0.28
N VAL A 60 -5.67 -18.25 -0.48
CA VAL A 60 -7.07 -18.49 -0.12
C VAL A 60 -7.69 -19.48 -1.10
N ASP A 61 -7.81 -19.14 -2.39
CA ASP A 61 -8.57 -19.98 -3.33
C ASP A 61 -7.90 -21.34 -3.60
N ASP A 62 -6.56 -21.40 -3.63
CA ASP A 62 -5.79 -22.61 -3.94
C ASP A 62 -5.50 -23.48 -2.69
N ARG A 63 -6.11 -23.16 -1.53
CA ARG A 63 -5.93 -23.88 -0.26
C ARG A 63 -7.26 -24.29 0.36
N ASP A 64 -7.37 -25.56 0.76
CA ASP A 64 -8.60 -26.09 1.38
C ASP A 64 -8.76 -25.70 2.87
N ASP A 65 -7.73 -25.10 3.48
CA ASP A 65 -7.66 -24.77 4.91
C ASP A 65 -7.73 -23.27 5.20
N MET A 66 -8.07 -22.44 4.22
CA MET A 66 -8.09 -20.98 4.33
C MET A 66 -9.44 -20.40 3.92
N TYR A 67 -9.94 -19.44 4.71
CA TYR A 67 -11.26 -18.84 4.53
C TYR A 67 -11.16 -17.32 4.45
N GLY A 68 -11.70 -16.76 3.37
CA GLY A 68 -11.78 -15.31 3.19
C GLY A 68 -12.79 -14.65 4.13
N VAL A 69 -12.40 -13.53 4.75
CA VAL A 69 -13.26 -12.70 5.60
C VAL A 69 -13.01 -11.23 5.27
N ASP A 70 -14.07 -10.44 5.17
CA ASP A 70 -14.01 -8.98 5.05
C ASP A 70 -14.72 -8.35 6.26
N ALA A 71 -13.98 -7.55 7.03
CA ALA A 71 -14.43 -7.01 8.32
C ALA A 71 -14.59 -5.48 8.25
N ALA A 72 -15.50 -4.95 9.07
CA ALA A 72 -15.69 -3.51 9.17
C ALA A 72 -14.46 -2.82 9.80
N ILE A 73 -14.09 -1.65 9.26
CA ILE A 73 -12.97 -0.83 9.76
C ILE A 73 -13.26 -0.27 11.16
N LEU A 74 -14.50 0.19 11.40
CA LEU A 74 -14.90 0.71 12.70
C LEU A 74 -15.35 -0.45 13.60
N MET A 75 -14.68 -0.58 14.74
CA MET A 75 -14.92 -1.65 15.71
C MET A 75 -15.41 -1.09 17.04
N ASN A 76 -16.17 -1.89 17.80
CA ASN A 76 -16.56 -1.55 19.16
C ASN A 76 -15.30 -1.39 20.04
N LYS A 77 -15.26 -0.35 20.89
CA LYS A 77 -14.13 -0.05 21.78
C LYS A 77 -13.66 -1.26 22.59
N LYS A 78 -14.59 -2.10 23.05
CA LYS A 78 -14.27 -3.30 23.84
C LYS A 78 -13.33 -4.28 23.13
N VAL A 79 -13.33 -4.31 21.79
CA VAL A 79 -12.42 -5.17 21.01
C VAL A 79 -10.97 -4.71 21.16
N TRP A 80 -10.73 -3.40 21.08
CA TRP A 80 -9.40 -2.82 21.27
C TRP A 80 -8.87 -3.11 22.67
N GLU A 81 -9.70 -2.85 23.69
CA GLU A 81 -9.39 -3.13 25.10
C GLU A 81 -9.04 -4.61 25.34
N ALA A 82 -9.85 -5.53 24.80
CA ALA A 82 -9.63 -6.96 24.96
C ALA A 82 -8.39 -7.48 24.20
N SER A 83 -8.03 -6.83 23.09
CA SER A 83 -6.86 -7.22 22.28
C SER A 83 -5.52 -6.69 22.81
N GLY A 84 -5.55 -5.67 23.67
CA GLY A 84 -4.35 -5.04 24.25
C GLY A 84 -3.64 -4.02 23.35
N HIS A 85 -4.29 -3.57 22.27
CA HIS A 85 -3.90 -2.35 21.55
C HIS A 85 -4.13 -1.12 22.43
#